data_AF-A0A5B9W7H8-F1
#
_entry.id   AF-A0A5B9W7H8-F1
#
_cell.length_a   1.000
_cell.length_b   1.000
_cell.length_c   1.000
_cell.angle_alpha   90.00
_cell.angle_beta   90.00
_cell.angle_gamma   90.00
#
_symmetry.space_group_name_H-M   'P 1'
#
loop_
_entity.id
_entity.type
_entity.pdbx_description
1 polymer ?
#
loop_
_entity_poly.entity_id
_entity_poly.type
_entity_poly.pdbx_seq_one_letter_code
_entity_poly.pdbx_strand_id
1 'polypeptide(L)'
;MDRRRFVPSADGLEVRQMLSTATSGLSLFGSSVNTTQNIPVTYAQKQLRIEKLPYNMRALQQNRYLPPALITQIQLGLEQSINQMTKPPSQALTNYNNVLRQITFKTSLSSGNAAKLNHAFEAVLRSAHTPEPALTTLVSSVSQLITQVDTASVQPNFLATNDSAYILQAAIILGQKMPAPKVPNITKATGTQVNTRVFTSPLSNPAFAGSYESGTVMQMVNVKTGEVIGSAVVSRNGQYALHVTTPLAVGKYTLAVQAVDEVGNVSNASRQFGLQIVTPKHAS
;
A
#
# COMPACT_ATOMS: atom_id res chain seq x y z
N MET A 1 4.87 55.19 11.64
CA MET A 1 4.15 54.02 12.20
C MET A 1 3.96 53.02 11.08
N ASP A 2 4.86 52.05 10.98
CA ASP A 2 4.97 51.16 9.81
C ASP A 2 4.22 49.85 10.10
N ARG A 3 3.00 49.71 9.56
CA ARG A 3 2.17 48.51 9.73
C ARG A 3 2.57 47.48 8.67
N ARG A 4 3.64 46.73 8.92
CA ARG A 4 3.95 45.55 8.10
C ARG A 4 2.83 44.52 8.29
N ARG A 5 1.98 44.39 7.28
CA ARG A 5 1.00 43.30 7.14
C ARG A 5 1.74 41.98 7.29
N PHE A 6 1.39 41.22 8.32
CA PHE A 6 1.82 39.84 8.49
C PHE A 6 1.18 39.03 7.36
N VAL A 7 1.95 38.75 6.29
CA VAL A 7 1.56 37.77 5.30
C VAL A 7 1.97 36.41 5.89
N PRO A 8 1.03 35.50 6.19
CA PRO A 8 1.39 34.16 6.63
C PRO A 8 2.24 33.50 5.54
N SER A 9 3.40 32.95 5.90
CA SER A 9 4.21 32.15 4.98
C SER A 9 3.43 30.93 4.48
N ALA A 10 3.71 30.51 3.25
CA ALA A 10 3.07 29.37 2.60
C ALA A 10 3.17 28.05 3.40
N ASP A 11 4.15 27.94 4.30
CA ASP A 11 4.44 26.76 5.12
C ASP A 11 3.28 26.33 6.05
N GLY A 12 2.43 27.27 6.48
CA GLY A 12 1.27 26.95 7.34
C GLY A 12 0.12 26.26 6.61
N LEU A 13 0.11 26.34 5.27
CA LEU A 13 -0.91 25.72 4.41
C LEU A 13 -0.52 24.28 4.02
N GLU A 14 0.77 24.00 3.88
CA GLU A 14 1.26 22.66 3.50
C GLU A 14 1.01 21.61 4.60
N VAL A 15 1.28 21.96 5.86
CA VAL A 15 1.01 21.07 7.01
C VAL A 15 -0.50 20.76 7.11
N ARG A 16 -1.38 21.72 6.77
CA ARG A 16 -2.84 21.52 6.76
C ARG A 16 -3.30 20.67 5.58
N GLN A 17 -2.69 20.82 4.41
CA GLN A 17 -2.95 19.96 3.24
C GLN A 17 -2.46 18.52 3.44
N MET A 18 -1.34 18.33 4.14
CA MET A 18 -0.81 17.01 4.51
C MET A 18 -1.66 16.28 5.57
N LEU A 19 -2.35 17.02 6.45
CA LEU A 19 -3.17 16.42 7.52
C LEU A 19 -4.61 16.08 7.12
N SER A 20 -5.26 16.83 6.21
CA SER A 20 -6.67 16.57 5.82
C SER A 20 -6.88 15.29 5.00
N THR A 21 -5.77 14.66 4.63
CA THR A 21 -5.68 13.61 3.62
C THR A 21 -4.91 12.39 4.15
N ALA A 22 -4.51 12.42 5.42
CA ALA A 22 -4.11 11.21 6.14
C ALA A 22 -5.27 10.19 6.25
N THR A 23 -6.53 10.63 6.09
CA THR A 23 -7.73 9.77 6.00
C THR A 23 -8.12 9.42 4.57
N SER A 24 -7.49 10.01 3.56
CA SER A 24 -7.78 9.82 2.14
C SER A 24 -6.49 10.11 1.39
N GLY A 25 -5.70 9.08 1.05
CA GLY A 25 -4.34 9.25 0.54
C GLY A 25 -4.20 10.41 -0.47
N LEU A 26 -3.11 11.17 -0.36
CA LEU A 26 -2.72 12.28 -1.26
C LEU A 26 -1.94 11.74 -2.45
N SER A 27 -2.17 12.06 -3.73
CA SER A 27 -2.69 13.25 -4.43
C SER A 27 -1.97 14.54 -4.02
N LEU A 28 -0.65 14.51 -4.19
CA LEU A 28 0.23 15.67 -4.03
C LEU A 28 0.63 16.31 -5.37
N PHE A 29 -0.05 16.01 -6.48
CA PHE A 29 0.23 16.63 -7.77
C PHE A 29 -1.10 17.06 -8.41
N GLY A 30 -1.26 18.37 -8.61
CA GLY A 30 -2.43 18.94 -9.25
C GLY A 30 -2.57 18.44 -10.68
N SER A 31 -3.55 17.58 -10.92
CA SER A 31 -4.37 17.54 -12.15
C SER A 31 -5.57 16.64 -11.87
N SER A 32 -6.76 17.10 -12.26
CA SER A 32 -8.01 16.37 -12.16
C SER A 32 -7.95 15.05 -12.94
N VAL A 33 -7.78 13.93 -12.23
CA VAL A 33 -8.25 12.62 -12.68
C VAL A 33 -8.83 11.90 -11.46
N ASN A 34 -10.08 11.48 -11.58
CA ASN A 34 -10.75 10.56 -10.66
C ASN A 34 -10.02 9.21 -10.61
N THR A 35 -8.92 9.10 -9.85
CA THR A 35 -8.35 7.82 -9.47
C THR A 35 -8.04 7.86 -7.97
N THR A 36 -8.71 6.99 -7.22
CA THR A 36 -8.29 6.58 -5.89
C THR A 36 -6.84 6.13 -5.96
N GLN A 37 -5.92 7.02 -5.60
CA GLN A 37 -4.56 6.79 -5.11
C GLN A 37 -3.85 5.54 -5.65
N ASN A 38 -2.91 5.78 -6.56
CA ASN A 38 -1.96 4.80 -7.09
C ASN A 38 -0.97 4.38 -5.99
N ILE A 39 -1.45 3.61 -5.02
CA ILE A 39 -0.68 3.03 -3.92
C ILE A 39 0.04 1.81 -4.50
N PRO A 40 1.35 1.62 -4.26
CA PRO A 40 2.05 0.41 -4.69
C PRO A 40 1.38 -0.84 -4.13
N VAL A 41 0.85 -1.71 -4.99
CA VAL A 41 0.32 -3.00 -4.53
C VAL A 41 1.17 -4.17 -4.99
N THR A 42 1.89 -4.05 -6.11
CA THR A 42 2.78 -5.12 -6.58
C THR A 42 4.18 -4.94 -6.02
N TYR A 43 4.92 -6.05 -5.90
CA TYR A 43 6.33 -6.01 -5.49
C TYR A 43 7.16 -5.06 -6.37
N ALA A 44 7.02 -5.12 -7.70
CA ALA A 44 7.77 -4.25 -8.62
C ALA A 44 7.46 -2.75 -8.39
N GLN A 45 6.20 -2.39 -8.21
CA GLN A 45 5.81 -1.01 -7.90
C GLN A 45 6.33 -0.55 -6.53
N LYS A 46 6.34 -1.46 -5.55
CA LYS A 46 6.91 -1.21 -4.22
C LYS A 46 8.41 -0.96 -4.31
N GLN A 47 9.12 -1.76 -5.10
CA GLN A 47 10.56 -1.59 -5.33
C GLN A 47 10.87 -0.23 -5.98
N LEU A 48 10.13 0.16 -7.02
CA LEU A 48 10.28 1.48 -7.64
C LEU A 48 10.04 2.63 -6.66
N ARG A 49 9.16 2.46 -5.68
CA ARG A 49 8.91 3.46 -4.63
C ARG A 49 10.11 3.59 -3.70
N ILE A 50 10.73 2.45 -3.34
CA ILE A 50 11.94 2.40 -2.51
C ILE A 50 13.10 3.05 -3.27
N GLU A 51 13.30 2.72 -4.54
CA GLU A 51 14.33 3.33 -5.39
C GLU A 51 14.16 4.84 -5.52
N LYS A 52 12.92 5.33 -5.63
CA LYS A 52 12.60 6.76 -5.72
C LYS A 52 12.58 7.50 -4.38
N LEU A 53 12.80 6.80 -3.25
CA LEU A 53 12.85 7.41 -1.92
C LEU A 53 13.79 8.63 -1.84
N PRO A 54 15.06 8.58 -2.32
CA PRO A 54 15.97 9.71 -2.22
C PRO A 54 15.47 10.93 -3.00
N TYR A 55 14.92 10.69 -4.20
CA TYR A 55 14.33 11.74 -5.03
C TYR A 55 13.14 12.40 -4.34
N ASN A 56 12.23 11.61 -3.77
CA ASN A 56 11.04 12.11 -3.08
C ASN A 56 11.41 12.89 -1.81
N MET A 57 12.42 12.45 -1.05
CA MET A 57 12.91 13.17 0.11
C MET A 57 13.57 14.51 -0.26
N ARG A 58 14.29 14.57 -1.38
CA ARG A 58 14.83 15.84 -1.92
C ARG A 58 13.75 16.76 -2.46
N ALA A 59 12.60 16.24 -2.89
CA ALA A 59 11.49 17.10 -3.31
C ALA A 59 10.95 17.96 -2.16
N LEU A 60 11.09 17.51 -0.91
CA LEU A 60 10.75 18.30 0.29
C LEU A 60 11.73 19.46 0.51
N GLN A 61 12.99 19.32 0.08
CA GLN A 61 14.00 20.39 0.04
C GLN A 61 15.13 20.05 -0.92
N GLN A 62 15.14 20.72 -2.07
CA GLN A 62 15.95 20.34 -3.23
C GLN A 62 17.46 20.33 -2.96
N ASN A 63 17.96 21.19 -2.06
CA ASN A 63 19.39 21.38 -1.80
C ASN A 63 19.88 20.74 -0.48
N ARG A 64 19.12 19.80 0.09
CA ARG A 64 19.52 19.14 1.33
C ARG A 64 20.55 18.03 1.09
N TYR A 65 21.49 17.92 2.03
CA TYR A 65 22.35 16.74 2.17
C TYR A 65 21.54 15.53 2.68
N LEU A 66 21.56 14.45 1.90
CA LEU A 66 21.05 13.13 2.30
C LEU A 66 22.24 12.16 2.27
N PRO A 67 22.72 11.66 3.43
CA PRO A 67 23.85 10.74 3.48
C PRO A 67 23.53 9.45 2.69
N PRO A 68 24.25 9.12 1.61
CA PRO A 68 23.91 7.97 0.75
C PRO A 68 23.83 6.65 1.53
N ALA A 69 24.78 6.42 2.45
CA ALA A 69 24.80 5.22 3.29
C ALA A 69 23.53 5.08 4.15
N LEU A 70 23.03 6.17 4.75
CA LEU A 70 21.80 6.13 5.55
C LEU A 70 20.57 5.87 4.68
N ILE A 71 20.53 6.48 3.50
CA ILE A 71 19.42 6.27 2.56
C ILE A 71 19.38 4.81 2.10
N THR A 72 20.53 4.21 1.79
CA THR A 72 20.61 2.78 1.46
C THR A 72 20.12 1.90 2.62
N GLN A 73 20.44 2.22 3.87
CA GLN A 73 19.93 1.47 5.02
C GLN A 73 18.42 1.64 5.22
N ILE A 74 17.87 2.85 5.00
CA ILE A 74 16.42 3.06 5.01
C ILE A 74 15.76 2.22 3.91
N GLN A 75 16.30 2.24 2.69
CA GLN A 75 15.79 1.43 1.58
C GLN A 75 15.81 -0.06 1.93
N LEU A 76 16.91 -0.57 2.48
CA LEU A 76 17.03 -1.95 2.94
C LEU A 76 15.96 -2.31 3.99
N GLY A 77 15.76 -1.46 5.00
CA GLY A 77 14.73 -1.66 6.01
C GLY A 77 13.32 -1.67 5.42
N LEU A 78 13.04 -0.83 4.42
CA LEU A 78 11.76 -0.83 3.70
C LEU A 78 11.58 -2.12 2.89
N GLU A 79 12.61 -2.58 2.17
CA GLU A 79 12.57 -3.83 1.40
C GLU A 79 12.27 -5.03 2.29
N GLN A 80 12.95 -5.13 3.44
CA GLN A 80 12.75 -6.19 4.43
C GLN A 80 11.35 -6.18 5.07
N SER A 81 10.65 -5.05 5.01
CA SER A 81 9.30 -4.92 5.55
C SER A 81 8.19 -5.34 4.58
N ILE A 82 8.49 -5.47 3.28
CA ILE A 82 7.49 -5.68 2.22
C ILE A 82 6.63 -6.91 2.51
N ASN A 83 5.30 -6.73 2.45
CA ASN A 83 4.30 -7.78 2.67
C ASN A 83 4.34 -8.47 4.06
N GLN A 84 5.07 -7.94 5.03
CA GLN A 84 5.18 -8.52 6.38
C GLN A 84 4.40 -7.75 7.45
N MET A 85 3.98 -6.52 7.16
CA MET A 85 3.32 -5.65 8.13
C MET A 85 1.80 -5.76 8.09
N THR A 86 1.21 -5.45 9.24
CA THR A 86 -0.23 -5.24 9.44
C THR A 86 -0.55 -3.75 9.51
N LYS A 87 -1.82 -3.40 9.30
CA LYS A 87 -2.25 -2.01 9.45
C LYS A 87 -2.10 -1.59 10.92
N PRO A 88 -1.35 -0.51 11.23
CA PRO A 88 -1.22 -0.05 12.61
C PRO A 88 -2.57 0.41 13.18
N PRO A 89 -2.82 0.21 14.48
CA PRO A 89 -4.03 0.68 15.14
C PRO A 89 -4.13 2.21 15.11
N SER A 90 -5.35 2.73 15.07
CA SER A 90 -5.62 4.18 15.02
C SER A 90 -4.99 4.94 16.18
N GLN A 91 -4.90 4.31 17.36
CA GLN A 91 -4.29 4.92 18.54
C GLN A 91 -2.79 5.18 18.36
N ALA A 92 -2.05 4.25 17.76
CA ALA A 92 -0.61 4.42 17.53
C ALA A 92 -0.34 5.60 16.58
N LEU A 93 -1.11 5.69 15.50
CA LEU A 93 -1.05 6.82 14.57
C LEU A 93 -1.48 8.13 15.24
N THR A 94 -2.50 8.10 16.09
CA THR A 94 -2.96 9.28 16.84
C THR A 94 -1.87 9.77 17.80
N ASN A 95 -1.21 8.87 18.52
CA ASN A 95 -0.11 9.20 19.41
C ASN A 95 1.07 9.80 18.65
N TYR A 96 1.46 9.21 17.52
CA TYR A 96 2.49 9.76 16.64
C TYR A 96 2.14 11.17 16.15
N ASN A 97 0.91 11.36 15.67
CA ASN A 97 0.41 12.67 15.22
C ASN A 97 0.36 13.71 16.36
N ASN A 98 0.12 13.29 17.60
CA ASN A 98 0.19 14.18 18.75
C ASN A 98 1.62 14.64 19.03
N VAL A 99 2.59 13.72 18.94
CA VAL A 99 4.03 14.04 19.07
C VAL A 99 4.47 14.98 17.96
N LEU A 100 4.10 14.71 16.70
CA LEU A 100 4.35 15.62 15.58
C LEU A 100 3.80 17.02 15.88
N ARG A 101 2.51 17.12 16.22
CA ARG A 101 1.87 18.41 16.52
C ARG A 101 2.57 19.18 17.63
N GLN A 102 3.04 18.53 18.68
CA GLN A 102 3.76 19.19 19.78
C GLN A 102 5.14 19.71 19.33
N ILE A 103 5.82 18.97 18.45
CA ILE A 103 7.16 19.29 17.96
C ILE A 103 7.13 20.38 16.88
N THR A 104 6.15 20.35 15.97
CA THR A 104 6.05 21.30 14.83
C THR A 104 5.93 22.76 15.27
N PHE A 105 5.49 23.03 16.50
CA PHE A 105 5.47 24.40 17.05
C PHE A 105 6.85 24.91 17.55
N LYS A 106 7.92 24.12 17.40
CA LYS A 106 9.27 24.49 17.85
C LYS A 106 10.19 24.80 16.68
N THR A 107 11.01 25.84 16.85
CA THR A 107 12.02 26.33 15.90
C THR A 107 13.31 25.52 15.92
N SER A 108 13.35 24.32 16.51
CA SER A 108 14.38 23.30 16.30
C SER A 108 14.03 22.01 17.01
N LEU A 109 14.53 20.90 16.46
CA LEU A 109 14.34 19.59 17.04
C LEU A 109 15.45 19.33 18.06
N SER A 110 15.19 19.65 19.33
CA SER A 110 16.12 19.28 20.41
C SER A 110 16.36 17.77 20.43
N SER A 111 17.49 17.32 20.97
CA SER A 111 17.80 15.89 21.15
C SER A 111 16.67 15.14 21.88
N GLY A 112 16.05 15.76 22.88
CA GLY A 112 14.88 15.21 23.57
C GLY A 112 13.63 15.11 22.69
N ASN A 113 13.38 16.08 21.80
CA ASN A 113 12.26 16.00 20.85
C ASN A 113 12.54 14.98 19.74
N ALA A 114 13.78 14.87 19.27
CA ALA A 114 14.20 13.83 18.33
C ALA A 114 14.01 12.44 18.92
N ALA A 115 14.39 12.23 20.19
CA ALA A 115 14.15 10.98 20.90
C ALA A 115 12.65 10.66 21.03
N LYS A 116 11.81 11.65 21.37
CA LYS A 116 10.35 11.48 21.42
C LYS A 116 9.75 11.12 20.06
N LEU A 117 10.19 11.79 19.00
CA LEU A 117 9.75 11.49 17.63
C LEU A 117 10.16 10.08 17.20
N ASN A 118 11.40 9.69 17.48
CA ASN A 118 11.91 8.36 17.15
C ASN A 118 11.19 7.26 17.94
N HIS A 119 10.94 7.48 19.23
CA HIS A 119 10.16 6.55 20.06
C HIS A 119 8.71 6.41 19.55
N ALA A 120 8.09 7.51 19.12
CA ALA A 120 6.75 7.47 18.53
C ALA A 120 6.74 6.74 17.17
N PHE A 121 7.77 6.97 16.34
CA PHE A 121 7.97 6.25 15.07
C PHE A 121 8.12 4.74 15.30
N GLU A 122 8.99 4.34 16.23
CA GLU A 122 9.19 2.96 16.64
C GLU A 122 7.89 2.32 17.14
N ALA A 123 7.15 3.03 18.00
CA ALA A 123 5.88 2.53 18.53
C ALA A 123 4.88 2.21 17.41
N VAL A 124 4.81 3.04 16.36
CA VAL A 124 3.95 2.75 15.20
C VAL A 124 4.45 1.51 14.44
N LEU A 125 5.75 1.41 14.15
CA LEU A 125 6.30 0.24 13.45
C LEU A 125 6.12 -1.06 14.24
N ARG A 126 6.32 -1.05 15.56
CA ARG A 126 6.04 -2.20 16.44
C ARG A 126 4.56 -2.57 16.41
N SER A 127 3.67 -1.58 16.48
CA SER A 127 2.22 -1.82 16.42
C SER A 127 1.75 -2.37 15.06
N ALA A 128 2.51 -2.11 14.01
CA ALA A 128 2.30 -2.68 12.67
C ALA A 128 2.91 -4.08 12.50
N HIS A 129 3.52 -4.66 13.54
CA HIS A 129 4.23 -5.95 13.49
C HIS A 129 5.37 -5.96 12.45
N THR A 130 6.14 -4.87 12.39
CA THR A 130 7.33 -4.82 11.52
C THR A 130 8.32 -5.91 11.90
N PRO A 131 8.78 -6.76 10.95
CA PRO A 131 9.70 -7.85 11.26
C PRO A 131 11.10 -7.33 11.61
N GLU A 132 11.86 -8.12 12.35
CA GLU A 132 13.32 -7.92 12.43
C GLU A 132 13.99 -8.59 11.21
N PRO A 133 15.07 -8.01 10.63
CA PRO A 133 15.81 -6.84 11.10
C PRO A 133 15.27 -5.48 10.59
N ALA A 134 14.13 -5.45 9.89
CA ALA A 134 13.58 -4.24 9.29
C ALA A 134 13.30 -3.15 10.34
N LEU A 135 12.68 -3.53 11.47
CA LEU A 135 12.36 -2.60 12.55
C LEU A 135 13.61 -1.90 13.08
N THR A 136 14.63 -2.68 13.47
CA THR A 136 15.88 -2.13 14.01
C THR A 136 16.60 -1.24 12.99
N THR A 137 16.66 -1.68 11.72
CA THR A 137 17.30 -0.94 10.63
C THR A 137 16.61 0.41 10.40
N LEU A 138 15.28 0.43 10.31
CA LEU A 138 14.50 1.65 10.07
C LEU A 138 14.63 2.64 11.24
N VAL A 139 14.44 2.17 12.47
CA VAL A 139 14.52 3.04 13.67
C VAL A 139 15.91 3.65 13.81
N SER A 140 16.97 2.84 13.65
CA SER A 140 18.35 3.31 13.75
C SER A 140 18.69 4.32 12.65
N SER A 141 18.32 4.03 11.41
CA SER A 141 18.63 4.88 10.27
C SER A 141 17.85 6.20 10.30
N VAL A 142 16.59 6.18 10.72
CA VAL A 142 15.77 7.40 10.89
C VAL A 142 16.33 8.26 12.02
N SER A 143 16.72 7.65 13.15
CA SER A 143 17.38 8.37 14.25
C SER A 143 18.68 9.06 13.82
N GLN A 144 19.53 8.36 13.06
CA GLN A 144 20.76 8.93 12.50
C GLN A 144 20.48 10.01 11.45
N LEU A 145 19.47 9.82 10.61
CA LEU A 145 19.08 10.80 9.60
C LEU A 145 18.61 12.10 10.25
N ILE A 146 17.77 12.00 11.28
CA ILE A 146 17.26 13.14 12.03
C ILE A 146 18.42 13.92 12.66
N THR A 147 19.39 13.23 13.26
CA THR A 147 20.51 13.88 13.97
C THR A 147 21.59 14.43 13.04
N GLN A 148 21.96 13.71 11.98
CA GLN A 148 23.01 14.14 11.05
C GLN A 148 22.57 15.25 10.10
N VAL A 149 21.28 15.29 9.72
CA VAL A 149 20.79 16.38 8.88
C VAL A 149 20.57 17.65 9.68
N ASP A 150 20.06 17.55 10.91
CA ASP A 150 19.82 18.70 11.77
C ASP A 150 21.10 19.52 11.99
N THR A 151 22.25 18.84 12.10
CA THR A 151 23.57 19.47 12.27
C THR A 151 24.18 20.06 10.99
N ALA A 152 23.71 19.66 9.80
CA ALA A 152 24.24 20.09 8.51
C ALA A 152 23.31 21.04 7.72
N SER A 153 22.05 21.21 8.14
CA SER A 153 21.05 22.04 7.44
C SER A 153 21.00 23.47 7.98
N VAL A 154 20.88 24.44 7.08
CA VAL A 154 20.70 25.88 7.43
C VAL A 154 19.31 26.14 8.06
N GLN A 155 18.34 25.24 7.86
CA GLN A 155 16.99 25.30 8.43
C GLN A 155 16.58 23.91 8.99
N PRO A 156 16.87 23.60 10.26
CA PRO A 156 16.85 22.21 10.76
C PRO A 156 15.45 21.62 11.08
N ASN A 157 14.41 22.44 11.21
CA ASN A 157 13.32 22.11 12.15
C ASN A 157 12.14 21.31 11.56
N PHE A 158 11.76 21.62 10.32
CA PHE A 158 10.57 21.06 9.68
C PHE A 158 10.88 19.81 8.86
N LEU A 159 12.10 19.73 8.36
CA LEU A 159 12.48 18.66 7.46
C LEU A 159 12.60 17.31 8.15
N ALA A 160 13.26 17.23 9.30
CA ALA A 160 13.42 15.97 10.03
C ALA A 160 12.07 15.37 10.44
N THR A 161 11.10 16.24 10.76
CA THR A 161 9.71 15.87 11.04
C THR A 161 9.01 15.33 9.78
N ASN A 162 9.18 16.00 8.64
CA ASN A 162 8.63 15.58 7.36
C ASN A 162 9.24 14.27 6.85
N ASP A 163 10.54 14.03 7.07
CA ASP A 163 11.18 12.76 6.69
C ASP A 163 10.68 11.61 7.51
N SER A 164 10.60 11.77 8.84
CA SER A 164 10.08 10.74 9.72
C SER A 164 8.66 10.37 9.31
N ALA A 165 7.82 11.37 9.01
CA ALA A 165 6.47 11.15 8.54
C ALA A 165 6.43 10.47 7.16
N TYR A 166 7.27 10.91 6.22
CA TYR A 166 7.35 10.32 4.88
C TYR A 166 7.85 8.87 4.92
N ILE A 167 8.92 8.58 5.66
CA ILE A 167 9.49 7.24 5.82
C ILE A 167 8.49 6.33 6.54
N LEU A 168 7.82 6.83 7.58
CA LEU A 168 6.78 6.06 8.28
C LEU A 168 5.64 5.70 7.32
N GLN A 169 5.19 6.67 6.55
CA GLN A 169 4.14 6.47 5.56
C GLN A 169 4.57 5.47 4.48
N ALA A 170 5.82 5.56 4.01
CA ALA A 170 6.39 4.61 3.07
C ALA A 170 6.44 3.21 3.67
N ALA A 171 6.96 3.04 4.89
CA ALA A 171 7.02 1.74 5.57
C ALA A 171 5.63 1.12 5.72
N ILE A 172 4.64 1.88 6.21
CA ILE A 172 3.27 1.39 6.39
C ILE A 172 2.62 0.98 5.05
N ILE A 173 2.90 1.70 3.97
CA ILE A 173 2.36 1.38 2.64
C ILE A 173 3.04 0.13 2.06
N LEU A 174 4.37 0.13 2.04
CA LEU A 174 5.17 -0.91 1.40
C LEU A 174 5.05 -2.24 2.15
N GLY A 175 5.00 -2.17 3.48
CA GLY A 175 4.91 -3.35 4.32
C GLY A 175 3.57 -4.05 4.32
N GLN A 176 2.49 -3.41 3.89
CA GLN A 176 1.18 -4.06 3.83
C GLN A 176 1.16 -5.18 2.80
N LYS A 177 0.52 -6.30 3.15
CA LYS A 177 0.25 -7.42 2.23
C LYS A 177 -0.55 -6.97 1.02
N MET A 178 -0.38 -7.69 -0.10
CA MET A 178 -1.22 -7.52 -1.29
C MET A 178 -2.71 -7.61 -0.91
N PRO A 179 -3.56 -6.70 -1.41
CA PRO A 179 -4.98 -6.70 -1.09
C PRO A 179 -5.64 -7.96 -1.62
N ALA A 180 -6.58 -8.53 -0.86
CA ALA A 180 -7.36 -9.66 -1.36
C ALA A 180 -8.18 -9.25 -2.60
N PRO A 181 -8.25 -10.08 -3.66
CA PRO A 181 -9.09 -9.78 -4.80
C PRO A 181 -10.57 -9.76 -4.45
N LYS A 182 -11.35 -9.03 -5.25
CA LYS A 182 -12.82 -9.10 -5.18
C LYS A 182 -13.31 -10.39 -5.83
N VAL A 183 -14.52 -10.81 -5.46
CA VAL A 183 -15.21 -11.91 -6.15
C VAL A 183 -15.41 -11.49 -7.62
N PRO A 184 -14.95 -12.28 -8.60
CA PRO A 184 -15.15 -11.96 -10.01
C PRO A 184 -16.62 -12.20 -10.41
N ASN A 185 -17.03 -11.58 -11.51
CA ASN A 185 -18.34 -11.82 -12.10
C ASN A 185 -18.22 -12.90 -13.17
N ILE A 186 -19.20 -13.81 -13.25
CA ILE A 186 -19.28 -14.74 -14.39
C ILE A 186 -19.60 -13.95 -15.66
N THR A 187 -18.96 -14.30 -16.79
CA THR A 187 -19.26 -13.67 -18.06
C THR A 187 -20.62 -14.13 -18.58
N LYS A 188 -21.40 -13.22 -19.18
CA LYS A 188 -22.77 -13.50 -19.64
C LYS A 188 -22.84 -14.64 -20.66
N ALA A 189 -21.79 -14.83 -21.47
CA ALA A 189 -21.73 -15.88 -22.48
C ALA A 189 -21.60 -17.28 -21.87
N THR A 190 -21.07 -17.40 -20.65
CA THR A 190 -20.76 -18.69 -20.03
C THR A 190 -21.65 -19.03 -18.85
N GLY A 191 -22.53 -18.13 -18.42
CA GLY A 191 -23.43 -18.39 -17.32
C GLY A 191 -24.15 -17.16 -16.79
N THR A 192 -24.82 -17.35 -15.67
CA THR A 192 -25.67 -16.34 -15.03
C THR A 192 -25.32 -16.20 -13.56
N GLN A 193 -25.50 -14.99 -13.06
CA GLN A 193 -25.33 -14.68 -11.65
C GLN A 193 -26.70 -14.71 -10.97
N VAL A 194 -26.87 -15.61 -10.00
CA VAL A 194 -28.12 -15.74 -9.21
C VAL A 194 -28.14 -14.70 -8.10
N ASN A 195 -27.00 -14.49 -7.44
CA ASN A 195 -26.78 -13.42 -6.47
C ASN A 195 -25.30 -13.02 -6.45
N THR A 196 -24.90 -12.08 -5.59
CA THR A 196 -23.52 -11.55 -5.53
C THR A 196 -22.40 -12.59 -5.40
N ARG A 197 -22.70 -13.83 -5.01
CA ARG A 197 -21.72 -14.91 -4.76
C ARG A 197 -22.14 -16.27 -5.27
N VAL A 198 -23.24 -16.38 -6.02
CA VAL A 198 -23.73 -17.66 -6.53
C VAL A 198 -23.93 -17.53 -8.02
N PHE A 199 -23.21 -18.38 -8.75
CA PHE A 199 -23.20 -18.40 -10.20
C PHE A 199 -23.67 -19.76 -10.72
N THR A 200 -24.27 -19.77 -11.90
CA THR A 200 -24.72 -21.00 -12.56
C THR A 200 -24.25 -21.00 -14.01
N SER A 201 -23.70 -22.13 -14.45
CA SER A 201 -23.15 -22.30 -15.80
C SER A 201 -23.62 -23.64 -16.39
N PRO A 202 -24.11 -23.68 -17.65
CA PRO A 202 -24.29 -24.92 -18.38
C PRO A 202 -22.98 -25.46 -18.98
N LEU A 203 -21.91 -24.67 -18.97
CA LEU A 203 -20.59 -25.03 -19.50
C LEU A 203 -19.70 -25.59 -18.40
N SER A 204 -18.92 -26.63 -18.71
CA SER A 204 -17.89 -27.21 -17.82
C SER A 204 -16.71 -26.27 -17.56
N ASN A 205 -16.51 -25.26 -18.43
CA ASN A 205 -15.38 -24.33 -18.41
C ASN A 205 -15.89 -22.88 -18.46
N PRO A 206 -16.58 -22.38 -17.41
CA PRO A 206 -17.07 -21.01 -17.40
C PRO A 206 -15.93 -19.99 -17.38
N ALA A 207 -16.21 -18.80 -17.90
CA ALA A 207 -15.31 -17.67 -17.85
C ALA A 207 -15.81 -16.63 -16.86
N PHE A 208 -14.86 -15.99 -16.18
CA PHE A 208 -15.08 -14.97 -15.17
C PHE A 208 -14.29 -13.71 -15.54
N ALA A 209 -14.86 -12.55 -15.28
CA ALA A 209 -14.20 -11.27 -15.46
C ALA A 209 -14.12 -10.54 -14.12
N GLY A 210 -13.03 -9.81 -13.95
CA GLY A 210 -12.84 -8.97 -12.78
C GLY A 210 -11.78 -7.92 -13.04
N SER A 211 -11.54 -7.13 -12.01
CA SER A 211 -10.50 -6.11 -12.01
C SER A 211 -9.54 -6.35 -10.86
N TYR A 212 -8.26 -6.17 -11.12
CA TYR A 212 -7.22 -6.19 -10.10
C TYR A 212 -6.04 -5.35 -10.62
N GLU A 213 -4.92 -5.34 -9.90
CA GLU A 213 -3.74 -4.59 -10.33
C GLU A 213 -3.10 -5.18 -11.59
N SER A 214 -2.73 -4.32 -12.54
CA SER A 214 -2.03 -4.69 -13.77
C SER A 214 -0.75 -5.49 -13.49
N GLY A 215 -0.46 -6.48 -14.33
CA GLY A 215 0.77 -7.27 -14.28
C GLY A 215 0.75 -8.41 -13.26
N THR A 216 -0.34 -8.56 -12.50
CA THR A 216 -0.51 -9.70 -11.58
C THR A 216 -1.18 -10.88 -12.29
N VAL A 217 -1.00 -12.08 -11.75
CA VAL A 217 -1.65 -13.31 -12.19
C VAL A 217 -2.76 -13.67 -11.23
N MET A 218 -3.99 -13.67 -11.71
CA MET A 218 -5.16 -14.16 -10.99
C MET A 218 -5.23 -15.69 -11.10
N GLN A 219 -5.47 -16.36 -9.97
CA GLN A 219 -5.67 -17.81 -9.90
C GLN A 219 -7.03 -18.11 -9.28
N MET A 220 -7.79 -19.03 -9.88
CA MET A 220 -9.03 -19.55 -9.33
C MET A 220 -8.77 -20.86 -8.62
N VAL A 221 -9.16 -20.93 -7.36
CA VAL A 221 -8.88 -22.05 -6.47
C VAL A 221 -10.19 -22.73 -6.06
N ASN A 222 -10.22 -24.06 -6.15
CA ASN A 222 -11.27 -24.86 -5.53
C ASN A 222 -10.99 -24.96 -4.03
N VAL A 223 -11.89 -24.40 -3.22
CA VAL A 223 -11.69 -24.28 -1.77
C VAL A 223 -11.66 -25.65 -1.07
N LYS A 224 -12.32 -26.66 -1.63
CA LYS A 224 -12.36 -28.00 -1.02
C LYS A 224 -11.07 -28.79 -1.28
N THR A 225 -10.49 -28.66 -2.47
CA THR A 225 -9.31 -29.44 -2.89
C THR A 225 -8.00 -28.65 -2.77
N GLY A 226 -8.07 -27.32 -2.71
CA GLY A 226 -6.91 -26.43 -2.79
C GLY A 226 -6.32 -26.28 -4.20
N GLU A 227 -6.92 -26.91 -5.20
CA GLU A 227 -6.40 -26.96 -6.57
C GLU A 227 -6.66 -25.64 -7.32
N VAL A 228 -5.67 -25.18 -8.09
CA VAL A 228 -5.84 -24.08 -9.05
C VAL A 228 -6.49 -24.64 -10.32
N ILE A 229 -7.71 -24.19 -10.62
CA ILE A 229 -8.53 -24.69 -11.74
C ILE A 229 -8.61 -23.72 -12.93
N GLY A 230 -7.91 -22.57 -12.83
CA GLY A 230 -7.81 -21.58 -13.89
C GLY A 230 -6.93 -20.41 -13.49
N SER A 231 -6.38 -19.70 -14.46
CA SER A 231 -5.56 -18.52 -14.23
C SER A 231 -5.71 -17.48 -15.35
N ALA A 232 -5.37 -16.23 -15.06
CA ALA A 232 -5.33 -15.15 -16.04
C ALA A 232 -4.43 -14.00 -15.60
N VAL A 233 -3.74 -13.39 -16.56
CA VAL A 233 -2.95 -12.17 -16.32
C VAL A 233 -3.87 -10.95 -16.35
N VAL A 234 -3.66 -10.03 -15.42
CA VAL A 234 -4.35 -8.74 -15.40
C VAL A 234 -3.69 -7.79 -16.38
N SER A 235 -4.47 -7.30 -17.32
CA SER A 235 -3.99 -6.40 -18.37
C SER A 235 -3.72 -4.99 -17.84
N ARG A 236 -3.08 -4.15 -18.66
CA ARG A 236 -2.67 -2.78 -18.30
C ARG A 236 -3.82 -1.85 -17.87
N ASN A 237 -5.05 -2.14 -18.29
CA ASN A 237 -6.24 -1.39 -17.89
C ASN A 237 -6.84 -1.87 -16.54
N GLY A 238 -6.19 -2.82 -15.86
CA GLY A 238 -6.63 -3.37 -14.60
C GLY A 238 -7.74 -4.43 -14.71
N GLN A 239 -8.07 -4.89 -15.92
CA GLN A 239 -9.08 -5.93 -16.14
C GLN A 239 -8.43 -7.28 -16.49
N TYR A 240 -9.09 -8.37 -16.09
CA TYR A 240 -8.72 -9.73 -16.44
C TYR A 240 -9.95 -10.55 -16.87
N ALA A 241 -9.70 -11.54 -17.72
CA ALA A 241 -10.66 -12.58 -18.10
C ALA A 241 -10.07 -13.94 -17.74
N LEU A 242 -10.64 -14.58 -16.72
CA LEU A 242 -10.20 -15.85 -16.16
C LEU A 242 -11.09 -16.97 -16.67
N HIS A 243 -10.48 -17.93 -17.37
CA HIS A 243 -11.15 -19.12 -17.86
C HIS A 243 -10.85 -20.29 -16.93
N VAL A 244 -11.89 -21.05 -16.56
CA VAL A 244 -11.69 -22.35 -15.92
C VAL A 244 -11.07 -23.29 -16.96
N THR A 245 -9.83 -23.70 -16.74
CA THR A 245 -9.08 -24.57 -17.67
C THR A 245 -9.30 -26.03 -17.37
N THR A 246 -9.51 -26.40 -16.11
CA THR A 246 -9.84 -27.78 -15.70
C THR A 246 -11.36 -27.98 -15.81
N PRO A 247 -11.86 -28.83 -16.73
CA PRO A 247 -13.29 -29.04 -16.89
C PRO A 247 -13.96 -29.52 -15.61
N LEU A 248 -15.04 -28.84 -15.22
CA LEU A 248 -15.83 -29.19 -14.05
C LEU A 248 -17.04 -30.06 -14.45
N ALA A 249 -17.27 -31.13 -13.71
CA ALA A 249 -18.47 -31.95 -13.84
C ALA A 249 -19.73 -31.21 -13.36
N VAL A 250 -20.90 -31.73 -13.69
CA VAL A 250 -22.17 -31.23 -13.15
C VAL A 250 -22.14 -31.36 -11.63
N GLY A 251 -22.41 -30.25 -10.92
CA GLY A 251 -22.26 -30.21 -9.48
C GLY A 251 -22.13 -28.81 -8.90
N LYS A 252 -21.93 -28.76 -7.58
CA LYS A 252 -21.73 -27.52 -6.83
C LYS A 252 -20.28 -27.41 -6.37
N TYR A 253 -19.67 -26.27 -6.64
CA TYR A 253 -18.30 -25.93 -6.31
C TYR A 253 -18.25 -24.70 -5.42
N THR A 254 -17.31 -24.70 -4.48
CA THR A 254 -16.98 -23.52 -3.66
C THR A 254 -15.61 -23.05 -4.10
N LEU A 255 -15.54 -21.85 -4.64
CA LEU A 255 -14.37 -21.30 -5.29
C LEU A 255 -13.93 -20.00 -4.61
N ALA A 256 -12.67 -19.65 -4.78
CA ALA A 256 -12.11 -18.35 -4.45
C ALA A 256 -11.09 -17.94 -5.53
N VAL A 257 -10.70 -16.67 -5.55
CA VAL A 257 -9.59 -16.21 -6.38
C VAL A 257 -8.49 -15.60 -5.54
N GLN A 258 -7.24 -15.80 -5.92
CA GLN A 258 -6.07 -15.17 -5.32
C GLN A 258 -5.23 -14.51 -6.42
N ALA A 259 -4.44 -13.51 -6.05
CA ALA A 259 -3.49 -12.86 -6.96
C ALA A 259 -2.07 -13.29 -6.63
N VAL A 260 -1.26 -13.45 -7.66
CA VAL A 260 0.17 -13.74 -7.58
C VAL A 260 0.91 -12.63 -8.31
N ASP A 261 1.90 -12.02 -7.66
CA ASP A 261 2.74 -11.02 -8.31
C ASP A 261 3.87 -11.65 -9.15
N GLU A 262 4.63 -10.83 -9.87
CA GLU A 262 5.72 -11.26 -10.76
C GLU A 262 6.85 -12.02 -10.03
N VAL A 263 6.98 -11.84 -8.72
CA VAL A 263 8.04 -12.45 -7.89
C VAL A 263 7.49 -13.65 -7.10
N GLY A 264 6.21 -14.00 -7.29
CA GLY A 264 5.59 -15.18 -6.72
C GLY A 264 4.91 -14.97 -5.36
N ASN A 265 4.77 -13.73 -4.87
CA ASN A 265 4.00 -13.49 -3.65
C ASN A 265 2.51 -13.69 -3.91
N VAL A 266 1.83 -14.38 -3.00
CA VAL A 266 0.40 -14.69 -3.09
C VAL A 266 -0.40 -13.79 -2.15
N SER A 267 -1.47 -13.19 -2.66
CA SER A 267 -2.41 -12.42 -1.84
C SER A 267 -3.24 -13.33 -0.94
N ASN A 268 -3.90 -12.75 0.06
CA ASN A 268 -5.05 -13.44 0.66
C ASN A 268 -6.10 -13.73 -0.43
N ALA A 269 -6.80 -14.86 -0.30
CA ALA A 269 -7.88 -15.21 -1.22
C ALA A 269 -9.08 -14.26 -1.07
N SER A 270 -9.87 -14.14 -2.14
CA SER A 270 -11.16 -13.46 -2.12
C SER A 270 -12.11 -14.11 -1.13
N ARG A 271 -13.23 -13.44 -0.84
CA ARG A 271 -14.36 -14.14 -0.21
C ARG A 271 -14.79 -15.31 -1.10
N GLN A 272 -15.16 -16.43 -0.48
CA GLN A 272 -15.61 -17.62 -1.19
C GLN A 272 -16.94 -17.35 -1.93
N PHE A 273 -17.12 -18.00 -3.07
CA PHE A 273 -18.32 -17.94 -3.90
C PHE A 273 -18.70 -19.33 -4.43
N GLY A 274 -19.98 -19.54 -4.68
CA GLY A 274 -20.53 -20.78 -5.22
C GLY A 274 -20.64 -20.75 -6.74
N LEU A 275 -20.24 -21.84 -7.38
CA LEU A 275 -20.49 -22.10 -8.79
C LEU A 275 -21.27 -23.42 -8.92
N GLN A 276 -22.41 -23.38 -9.58
CA GLN A 276 -23.18 -24.56 -9.93
C GLN A 276 -23.05 -24.84 -11.42
N ILE A 277 -22.46 -25.98 -11.76
CA ILE A 277 -22.48 -26.51 -13.12
C ILE A 277 -23.77 -27.32 -13.27
N VAL A 278 -24.58 -26.97 -14.28
CA VAL A 278 -25.83 -27.65 -14.60
C VAL A 278 -25.72 -28.35 -15.94
N THR A 279 -26.55 -29.37 -16.15
CA THR A 279 -26.66 -30.02 -17.45
C THR A 279 -27.06 -29.01 -18.52
N PRO A 280 -26.44 -29.01 -19.71
CA PRO A 280 -26.86 -28.18 -20.82
C PRO A 280 -28.34 -28.41 -21.11
N LYS A 281 -29.10 -27.34 -21.26
CA LYS A 281 -30.51 -27.44 -21.63
C LYS A 281 -30.56 -27.88 -23.10
N HIS A 282 -30.82 -29.17 -23.36
CA HIS A 282 -31.07 -29.63 -24.72
C HIS A 282 -32.30 -28.92 -25.27
N ALA A 283 -32.16 -28.23 -26.40
CA ALA A 283 -33.30 -27.77 -27.17
C ALA A 283 -34.01 -29.02 -27.70
N SER A 284 -35.20 -29.28 -27.17
CA SER A 284 -36.14 -30.29 -27.69
C SER A 284 -36.78 -29.80 -28.96
#